data_AF-A0A3N1WKK5-F1
#
_entry.id   AF-A0A3N1WKK5-F1
#
_cell.length_a   1.000
_cell.length_b   1.000
_cell.length_c   1.000
_cell.angle_alpha   90.00
_cell.angle_beta   90.00
_cell.angle_gamma   90.00
#
_symmetry.space_group_name_H-M   'P 1'
#
loop_
_entity.id
_entity.type
_entity.pdbx_description
1 polymer ?
#
loop_
_entity_poly.entity_id
_entity_poly.type
_entity_poly.pdbx_seq_one_letter_code
_entity_poly.pdbx_strand_id
1 'polypeptide(L)'
;MMNIDKMQDITDFYQDFLQAIRSIRGSMLHRDAEKRLMLLRWLDARQKKRSCRSHCKSEILSMYAEVETHPPEVLERRIRTLYENCACIVAQLRAPAVRRSA
;
A
#
# COMPACT_ATOMS: atom_id res chain seq x y z
N MET A 1 -14.59 10.72 12.28
CA MET A 1 -13.24 11.27 12.52
C MET A 1 -12.22 10.19 12.19
N MET A 2 -11.36 10.39 11.20
CA MET A 2 -10.36 9.39 10.79
C MET A 2 -9.26 9.35 11.86
N ASN A 3 -9.10 8.21 12.53
CA ASN A 3 -8.08 8.06 13.58
C ASN A 3 -6.70 7.96 12.90
N ILE A 4 -5.76 8.80 13.34
CA ILE A 4 -4.38 8.90 12.83
C ILE A 4 -3.66 7.55 12.80
N ASP A 5 -3.95 6.67 13.76
CA ASP A 5 -3.40 5.32 13.81
C ASP A 5 -3.83 4.47 12.61
N LYS A 6 -5.11 4.60 12.21
CA LYS A 6 -5.63 3.89 11.02
C LYS A 6 -4.93 4.37 9.76
N MET A 7 -4.67 5.67 9.69
CA MET A 7 -4.02 6.26 8.53
C MET A 7 -2.54 5.90 8.47
N GLN A 8 -1.86 5.81 9.62
CA GLN A 8 -0.51 5.27 9.69
C GLN A 8 -0.49 3.80 9.21
N ASP A 9 -1.41 2.96 9.68
CA ASP A 9 -1.47 1.55 9.28
C ASP A 9 -1.66 1.36 7.76
N ILE A 10 -2.52 2.19 7.15
CA ILE A 10 -2.74 2.19 5.71
C ILE A 10 -1.47 2.67 4.97
N THR A 11 -0.82 3.71 5.46
CA THR A 11 0.45 4.21 4.90
C THR A 11 1.53 3.12 4.93
N ASP A 12 1.69 2.46 6.06
CA ASP A 12 2.68 1.38 6.25
C ASP A 12 2.39 0.20 5.33
N PHE A 13 1.11 -0.16 5.16
CA PHE A 13 0.70 -1.18 4.20
C PHE A 13 1.13 -0.82 2.77
N TYR A 14 0.85 0.41 2.30
CA TYR A 14 1.23 0.82 0.95
C TYR A 14 2.75 0.89 0.77
N GLN A 15 3.49 1.29 1.79
CA GLN A 15 4.95 1.25 1.78
C GLN A 15 5.49 -0.17 1.64
N ASP A 16 5.02 -1.09 2.48
CA ASP A 16 5.38 -2.51 2.44
C ASP A 16 5.07 -3.13 1.07
N PHE A 17 3.88 -2.82 0.53
CA PHE A 17 3.44 -3.35 -0.75
C PHE A 17 4.25 -2.77 -1.92
N LEU A 18 4.59 -1.47 -1.89
CA LEU A 18 5.46 -0.84 -2.86
C LEU A 18 6.85 -1.51 -2.89
N GLN A 19 7.39 -1.86 -1.72
CA GLN A 19 8.65 -2.57 -1.63
C GLN A 19 8.56 -3.99 -2.22
N ALA A 20 7.45 -4.70 -2.00
CA ALA A 20 7.20 -6.00 -2.60
C ALA A 20 7.13 -5.90 -4.14
N ILE A 21 6.44 -4.89 -4.67
CA ILE A 21 6.38 -4.63 -6.12
C ILE A 21 7.78 -4.42 -6.68
N ARG A 22 8.58 -3.54 -6.08
CA ARG A 22 9.96 -3.27 -6.54
C ARG A 22 10.83 -4.52 -6.54
N SER A 23 10.74 -5.32 -5.47
CA SER A 23 11.48 -6.58 -5.37
C SER A 23 11.10 -7.58 -6.46
N ILE A 24 9.80 -7.75 -6.72
CA ILE A 24 9.30 -8.68 -7.75
C ILE A 24 9.61 -8.16 -9.16
N ARG A 25 9.54 -6.84 -9.39
CA ARG A 25 9.93 -6.23 -10.67
C ARG A 25 11.39 -6.49 -11.00
N GLY A 26 12.28 -6.33 -10.01
CA GLY A 26 13.71 -6.59 -10.12
C GLY A 26 14.10 -8.08 -10.10
N SER A 27 13.15 -9.00 -9.93
CA SER A 27 13.41 -10.44 -10.00
C SER A 27 13.69 -10.91 -11.43
N MET A 28 14.34 -12.08 -11.55
CA MET A 28 14.62 -12.75 -12.83
C MET A 28 13.37 -13.32 -13.53
N LEU A 29 12.17 -13.11 -12.99
CA LEU A 29 10.95 -13.55 -13.63
C LEU A 29 10.74 -12.78 -14.94
N HIS A 30 10.53 -13.50 -16.03
CA HIS A 30 10.36 -12.90 -17.36
C HIS A 30 8.90 -12.57 -17.67
N ARG A 31 7.94 -13.24 -17.02
CA ARG A 31 6.51 -13.09 -17.33
C ARG A 31 5.79 -12.26 -16.29
N ASP A 32 5.04 -11.26 -16.75
CA ASP A 32 4.19 -10.42 -15.89
C ASP A 32 3.13 -11.23 -15.14
N ALA A 33 2.65 -12.33 -15.73
CA ALA A 33 1.71 -13.23 -15.06
C ALA A 33 2.32 -13.87 -13.79
N GLU A 34 3.60 -14.25 -13.84
CA GLU A 34 4.30 -14.83 -12.69
C GLU A 34 4.56 -13.78 -11.62
N LYS A 35 4.96 -12.56 -12.03
CA LYS A 35 5.14 -11.42 -11.13
C LYS A 35 3.84 -11.05 -10.43
N ARG A 36 2.72 -10.99 -11.17
CA ARG A 36 1.39 -10.75 -10.59
C ARG A 36 0.99 -11.86 -9.63
N LEU A 37 1.22 -13.13 -9.96
CA LEU A 37 0.95 -14.24 -9.05
C LEU A 37 1.73 -14.12 -7.73
N MET A 38 3.00 -13.68 -7.78
CA MET A 38 3.78 -13.43 -6.57
C MET A 38 3.19 -12.28 -5.72
N LEU A 39 2.70 -11.22 -6.35
CA LEU A 39 2.03 -10.12 -5.65
C LEU A 39 0.72 -10.58 -5.00
N LEU A 40 -0.08 -11.39 -5.68
CA LEU A 40 -1.29 -11.99 -5.11
C LEU A 40 -0.97 -12.87 -3.89
N ARG A 41 0.07 -13.72 -4.00
CA ARG A 41 0.55 -14.54 -2.86
C ARG A 41 1.04 -13.69 -1.69
N TRP A 42 1.65 -12.54 -1.98
CA TRP A 42 2.06 -11.60 -0.93
C TRP A 42 0.85 -11.01 -0.22
N LEU A 43 -0.20 -10.61 -0.96
CA LEU A 43 -1.46 -10.12 -0.40
C LEU A 43 -2.14 -11.18 0.47
N ASP A 44 -2.18 -12.43 0.01
CA ASP A 44 -2.71 -13.58 0.75
C ASP A 44 -1.99 -13.78 2.08
N ALA A 45 -0.65 -13.78 2.03
CA ALA A 45 0.17 -13.92 3.22
C ALA A 45 -0.03 -12.74 4.19
N ARG A 46 -0.19 -11.52 3.67
CA ARG A 46 -0.45 -10.33 4.48
C ARG A 46 -1.82 -10.39 5.15
N GLN A 47 -2.86 -10.80 4.44
CA GLN A 47 -4.22 -10.94 4.96
C GLN A 47 -4.30 -11.98 6.10
N LYS A 48 -3.53 -13.05 6.01
CA LYS A 48 -3.48 -14.13 7.01
C LYS A 48 -2.65 -13.78 8.25
N LYS A 49 -1.83 -12.72 8.21
CA LYS A 49 -1.08 -12.29 9.41
C LYS A 49 -2.05 -11.85 10.49
N ARG A 50 -1.88 -12.40 11.70
CA ARG A 50 -2.68 -12.05 12.90
C ARG A 50 -2.59 -10.56 13.26
N SER A 51 -1.51 -9.89 12.84
CA SER A 51 -1.29 -8.45 12.99
C SER A 51 -1.89 -7.61 11.87
N CYS A 52 -2.56 -8.20 10.87
CA CYS A 52 -3.28 -7.44 9.86
C CYS A 52 -4.45 -6.72 10.53
N ARG A 53 -4.21 -5.47 10.91
CA ARG A 53 -5.21 -4.62 11.55
C ARG A 53 -6.41 -4.50 10.62
N SER A 54 -7.60 -4.42 11.20
CA SER A 54 -8.87 -4.37 10.46
C SER A 54 -8.89 -3.27 9.40
N HIS A 55 -8.13 -2.19 9.62
CA HIS A 55 -8.02 -1.02 8.75
C HIS A 55 -7.37 -1.31 7.39
N CYS A 56 -6.50 -2.32 7.30
CA CYS A 56 -5.84 -2.67 6.05
C CYS A 56 -6.62 -3.70 5.22
N LYS A 57 -7.68 -4.32 5.76
CA LYS A 57 -8.42 -5.39 5.07
C LYS A 57 -9.08 -4.88 3.78
N SER A 58 -9.71 -3.71 3.84
CA SER A 58 -10.32 -3.08 2.67
C SER A 58 -9.26 -2.72 1.62
N GLU A 59 -8.12 -2.19 2.06
CA GLU A 59 -7.02 -1.84 1.15
C GLU A 59 -6.45 -3.09 0.46
N ILE A 60 -6.26 -4.18 1.20
CA ILE A 60 -5.82 -5.47 0.63
C ILE A 60 -6.80 -5.95 -0.45
N LEU A 61 -8.11 -5.89 -0.19
CA LEU A 61 -9.13 -6.25 -1.18
C LEU A 61 -9.07 -5.38 -2.44
N SER A 62 -8.90 -4.07 -2.27
CA SER A 62 -8.70 -3.15 -3.41
C SER A 62 -7.44 -3.50 -4.20
N MET A 63 -6.36 -3.90 -3.53
CA MET A 63 -5.10 -4.26 -4.18
C MET A 63 -5.18 -5.57 -4.98
N TYR A 64 -6.06 -6.51 -4.63
CA TYR A 64 -6.31 -7.69 -5.47
C TYR A 64 -6.78 -7.28 -6.87
N ALA A 65 -7.79 -6.42 -6.95
CA ALA A 65 -8.35 -5.95 -8.22
C ALA A 65 -7.31 -5.18 -9.05
N GLU A 66 -6.51 -4.33 -8.39
CA GLU A 66 -5.42 -3.61 -9.05
C GLU A 66 -4.37 -4.58 -9.65
N VAL A 67 -3.94 -5.60 -8.90
CA VAL A 67 -2.94 -6.58 -9.36
C VAL A 67 -3.46 -7.42 -10.52
N GLU A 68 -4.73 -7.78 -10.51
CA GLU A 68 -5.36 -8.51 -11.62
C GLU A 68 -5.41 -7.67 -12.91
N THR A 69 -5.66 -6.36 -12.77
CA THR A 69 -5.93 -5.44 -13.89
C THR A 69 -4.66 -4.86 -14.51
N HIS A 70 -3.60 -4.67 -13.72
CA HIS A 70 -2.44 -3.88 -14.14
C HIS A 70 -1.11 -4.66 -14.10
N PRO A 71 -0.20 -4.41 -15.05
CA PRO A 71 1.15 -4.96 -14.98
C PRO A 71 1.97 -4.31 -13.86
N PRO A 72 3.04 -4.97 -13.37
CA PRO A 72 3.87 -4.50 -12.26
C PRO A 72 4.39 -3.05 -12.41
N GLU A 73 4.76 -2.62 -13.61
CA GLU A 73 5.22 -1.25 -13.94
C GLU A 73 4.17 -0.18 -13.64
N VAL A 74 2.90 -0.50 -13.91
CA VAL A 74 1.77 0.41 -13.70
C VAL A 74 1.38 0.39 -12.24
N LEU A 75 1.38 -0.79 -11.61
CA LEU A 75 1.15 -0.96 -10.18
C LEU A 75 2.12 -0.13 -9.36
N GLU A 76 3.43 -0.19 -9.62
CA GLU A 76 4.41 0.57 -8.83
C GLU A 76 4.08 2.07 -8.82
N ARG A 77 3.75 2.64 -9.98
CA ARG A 77 3.41 4.06 -10.09
C ARG A 77 2.15 4.40 -9.30
N ARG A 78 1.09 3.61 -9.44
CA ARG A 78 -0.20 3.82 -8.76
C ARG A 78 -0.06 3.69 -7.24
N ILE A 79 0.61 2.63 -6.78
CA ILE A 79 0.83 2.38 -5.36
C ILE A 79 1.74 3.44 -4.74
N ARG A 80 2.76 3.91 -5.47
CA ARG A 80 3.60 5.02 -5.02
C ARG A 80 2.77 6.28 -4.79
N THR A 81 1.88 6.64 -5.72
CA THR A 81 1.01 7.80 -5.55
C THR A 81 0.07 7.64 -4.35
N LEU A 82 -0.51 6.46 -4.14
CA LEU A 82 -1.34 6.19 -2.95
C LEU A 82 -0.52 6.34 -1.66
N TYR A 83 0.68 5.76 -1.60
CA TYR A 83 1.60 5.90 -0.47
C TYR A 83 1.93 7.37 -0.19
N GLU A 84 2.34 8.14 -1.20
CA GLU A 84 2.70 9.55 -1.06
C GLU A 84 1.53 10.40 -0.55
N ASN A 85 0.32 10.16 -1.07
CA ASN A 85 -0.90 10.83 -0.61
C ASN A 85 -1.17 10.49 0.87
N CYS A 86 -1.08 9.22 1.23
CA CYS A 86 -1.28 8.74 2.60
C CYS A 86 -0.27 9.37 3.57
N ALA A 87 1.01 9.36 3.20
CA ALA A 87 2.08 9.96 3.98
C ALA A 87 1.89 11.47 4.17
N CYS A 88 1.42 12.18 3.13
CA CYS A 88 1.10 13.61 3.21
C CYS A 88 -0.03 13.87 4.21
N ILE A 89 -1.11 13.08 4.16
CA ILE A 89 -2.23 13.19 5.10
C ILE A 89 -1.76 12.93 6.53
N VAL A 90 -0.97 11.87 6.77
CA VAL A 90 -0.40 11.59 8.10
C VAL A 90 0.46 12.75 8.59
N ALA A 91 1.31 13.32 7.73
CA ALA A 91 2.14 14.47 8.09
C ALA A 91 1.30 15.68 8.49
N GLN A 92 0.22 15.97 7.76
CA GLN A 92 -0.72 17.06 8.09
C GLN A 92 -1.47 16.82 9.41
N LEU A 93 -1.87 15.57 9.69
CA LEU A 93 -2.52 15.20 10.95
C LEU A 93 -1.57 15.26 12.15
N ARG A 94 -0.28 14.99 11.93
CA ARG A 94 0.79 15.07 12.96
C ARG A 94 1.32 16.47 13.16
N ALA A 95 1.21 17.33 12.16
CA ALA A 95 1.64 18.70 12.29
C ALA A 95 0.90 19.31 13.49
N PRO A 96 1.61 19.89 14.47
CA PRO A 96 0.94 20.66 15.50
C PRO A 96 0.08 21.68 14.79
N ALA A 97 -1.14 21.93 15.28
CA ALA A 97 -1.98 22.99 14.76
C ALA A 97 -1.17 24.29 14.86
N VAL A 98 -0.45 24.64 13.79
CA VAL A 98 0.21 25.93 13.67
C VAL A 98 -0.95 26.88 13.78
N ARG A 99 -0.97 27.58 14.91
CA ARG A 99 -2.00 28.51 15.34
C ARG A 99 -2.61 29.17 14.11
N ARG A 100 -3.85 28.78 13.78
CA ARG A 100 -4.74 29.66 13.05
C ARG A 100 -5.09 30.79 14.01
N SER A 101 -4.14 31.69 14.19
CA SER A 101 -4.28 32.93 14.93
C SER A 101 -3.85 34.05 14.00
N ALA A 102 -4.80 34.51 13.21
CA ALA A 102 -5.14 35.91 12.99
C ALA A 102 -6.29 35.95 11.97
#